data_AF-A0A818DHD3-F1
#
_entry.id   AF-A0A818DHD3-F1
#
_cell.length_a   1.000
_cell.length_b   1.000
_cell.length_c   1.000
_cell.angle_alpha   90.00
_cell.angle_beta   90.00
_cell.angle_gamma   90.00
#
_symmetry.space_group_name_H-M   'P 1'
#
loop_
_entity.id
_entity.type
_entity.pdbx_description
1 polymer ?
#
loop_
_entity_poly.entity_id
_entity_poly.type
_entity_poly.pdbx_seq_one_letter_code
_entity_poly.pdbx_strand_id
1 'polypeptide(L)'
;MKLAKVFDPSCQRQLIAASKIDKYDKGIAEKLQGRGSGSMDLQLGCVAVLNRNQEEIDQNISFSEMKQREKQFFITHKEAFQHLPDEFKGSEQLVRRLATIQQERIRSTFPHIIKQLKKQLAENKAQLKKIPPSVNTEAECWKNFQSMINAYRESIHDNVKGEYDQVASMEVAELPIINTDVDATSNDNIHSDVQDDECEEEESLAEENDEDHIAYHIYQLQRKFQKECRRGFTNFFS
;
A
#
# COMPACT_ATOMS: atom_id res chain seq x y z
N MET A 1 5.31 4.67 -30.80
CA MET A 1 5.66 3.74 -29.70
C MET A 1 6.72 4.30 -28.74
N LYS A 2 6.67 5.59 -28.38
CA LYS A 2 7.67 6.16 -27.46
C LYS A 2 7.40 5.74 -26.01
N LEU A 3 6.14 5.78 -25.59
CA LEU A 3 5.74 5.42 -24.23
C LEU A 3 5.99 3.94 -23.91
N ALA A 4 5.62 3.03 -24.81
CA ALA A 4 5.83 1.60 -24.59
C ALA A 4 7.31 1.23 -24.42
N LYS A 5 8.21 1.88 -25.18
CA LYS A 5 9.67 1.72 -25.03
C LYS A 5 10.22 2.17 -23.68
N VAL A 6 9.59 3.14 -23.03
CA VAL A 6 10.02 3.60 -21.69
C VAL A 6 9.83 2.50 -20.65
N PHE A 7 8.71 1.75 -20.76
CA PHE A 7 8.38 0.72 -19.78
C PHE A 7 8.82 -0.69 -20.21
N ASP A 8 9.08 -0.93 -21.49
CA ASP A 8 9.59 -2.21 -21.99
C ASP A 8 10.55 -1.96 -23.16
N PRO A 9 11.82 -1.62 -22.86
CA PRO A 9 12.82 -1.30 -23.89
C PRO A 9 13.19 -2.54 -24.73
N SER A 10 13.06 -3.74 -24.16
CA SER A 10 13.32 -5.03 -24.80
C SER A 10 12.14 -5.60 -25.58
N CYS A 11 10.98 -4.94 -25.57
CA CYS A 11 9.80 -5.35 -26.33
C CYS A 11 9.31 -6.79 -26.04
N GLN A 12 9.52 -7.27 -24.81
CA GLN A 12 9.18 -8.62 -24.37
C GLN A 12 7.69 -8.80 -24.06
N ARG A 13 7.01 -7.71 -23.67
CA ARG A 13 5.60 -7.71 -23.27
C ARG A 13 4.73 -6.85 -24.19
N GLN A 14 5.24 -6.50 -25.36
CA GLN A 14 4.54 -5.67 -26.34
C GLN A 14 3.97 -6.53 -27.46
N LEU A 15 2.64 -6.45 -27.61
CA LEU A 15 1.89 -6.90 -28.77
C LEU A 15 1.35 -5.66 -29.48
N ILE A 16 1.46 -5.61 -30.80
CA ILE A 16 0.95 -4.47 -31.59
C ILE A 16 -0.16 -4.94 -32.51
N ALA A 17 -1.28 -4.22 -32.50
CA ALA A 17 -2.32 -4.36 -33.50
C ALA A 17 -2.17 -3.25 -34.54
N ALA A 18 -1.84 -3.61 -35.77
CA ALA A 18 -1.76 -2.70 -36.90
C ALA A 18 -3.14 -2.62 -37.56
N SER A 19 -3.75 -1.44 -37.54
CA SER A 19 -5.02 -1.14 -38.22
C SER A 19 -4.77 -0.32 -39.50
N LYS A 20 -5.84 -0.08 -40.26
CA LYS A 20 -5.80 0.66 -41.54
C LYS A 20 -4.82 0.03 -42.54
N ILE A 21 -4.85 -1.29 -42.60
CA ILE A 21 -4.04 -2.10 -43.51
C ILE A 21 -4.57 -2.06 -44.96
N ASP A 22 -5.65 -1.34 -45.20
CA ASP A 22 -6.25 -1.06 -46.51
C ASP A 22 -5.37 -0.13 -47.36
N LYS A 23 -4.65 0.80 -46.73
CA LYS A 23 -3.69 1.71 -47.39
C LYS A 23 -2.28 1.12 -47.40
N TYR A 24 -2.16 -0.12 -47.85
CA TYR A 24 -0.89 -0.86 -47.78
C TYR A 24 0.11 -0.36 -48.82
N ASP A 25 1.37 -0.32 -48.41
CA ASP A 25 2.51 -0.25 -49.32
C ASP A 25 3.05 -1.66 -49.61
N LYS A 26 3.74 -1.81 -50.75
CA LYS A 26 4.52 -3.02 -51.04
C LYS A 26 5.51 -3.29 -49.89
N GLY A 27 5.45 -4.48 -49.30
CA GLY A 27 6.33 -4.87 -48.17
C GLY A 27 5.75 -4.62 -46.77
N ILE A 28 4.45 -4.35 -46.62
CA ILE A 28 3.83 -4.20 -45.28
C ILE A 28 4.00 -5.46 -44.41
N ALA A 29 3.93 -6.66 -45.00
CA ALA A 29 4.12 -7.90 -44.27
C ALA A 29 5.51 -8.02 -43.62
N GLU A 30 6.57 -7.55 -44.29
CA GLU A 30 7.93 -7.59 -43.76
C GLU A 30 8.06 -6.65 -42.55
N LYS A 31 7.52 -5.42 -42.67
CA LYS A 31 7.46 -4.47 -41.56
C LYS A 31 6.68 -5.01 -40.36
N LEU A 32 5.55 -5.67 -40.59
CA LEU A 32 4.74 -6.30 -39.54
C LEU A 32 5.48 -7.47 -38.87
N GLN A 33 6.36 -8.17 -39.59
CA GLN A 33 7.21 -9.21 -39.04
C GLN A 33 8.44 -8.72 -38.28
N GLY A 34 8.64 -7.39 -38.21
CA GLY A 34 9.87 -6.87 -37.64
C GLY A 34 11.07 -6.97 -38.59
N ARG A 35 10.86 -7.27 -39.88
CA ARG A 35 11.91 -7.37 -40.91
C ARG A 35 11.89 -6.12 -41.77
N GLY A 36 12.81 -5.17 -41.54
CA GLY A 36 12.93 -3.95 -42.35
C GLY A 36 13.69 -2.81 -41.67
N SER A 37 14.00 -1.75 -42.42
CA SER A 37 14.65 -0.56 -41.85
C SER A 37 13.67 0.19 -40.94
N GLY A 38 14.05 0.37 -39.66
CA GLY A 38 13.22 1.01 -38.64
C GLY A 38 12.19 0.10 -37.96
N SER A 39 12.26 -1.22 -38.18
CA SER A 39 11.40 -2.18 -37.48
C SER A 39 11.83 -2.41 -36.03
N MET A 40 10.90 -2.88 -35.21
CA MET A 40 11.11 -3.27 -33.84
C MET A 40 10.89 -4.77 -33.73
N ASP A 41 11.83 -5.48 -33.10
CA ASP A 41 11.67 -6.89 -32.81
C ASP A 41 10.75 -7.06 -31.59
N LEU A 42 9.57 -7.64 -31.82
CA LEU A 42 8.50 -7.76 -30.84
C LEU A 42 8.34 -9.23 -30.48
N GLN A 43 8.58 -9.60 -29.22
CA GLN A 43 8.48 -11.01 -28.83
C GLN A 43 7.05 -11.57 -28.97
N LEU A 44 6.03 -10.75 -28.73
CA LEU A 44 4.63 -11.17 -28.89
C LEU A 44 4.12 -11.01 -30.34
N GLY A 45 4.85 -10.25 -31.15
CA GLY A 45 4.60 -9.99 -32.57
C GLY A 45 3.67 -8.80 -32.86
N CYS A 46 3.31 -8.66 -34.13
CA CYS A 46 2.37 -7.66 -34.61
C CYS A 46 1.24 -8.33 -35.39
N VAL A 47 0.00 -8.01 -35.06
CA VAL A 47 -1.21 -8.55 -35.69
C VAL A 47 -1.84 -7.49 -36.58
N ALA A 48 -2.09 -7.84 -37.85
CA ALA A 48 -2.82 -6.99 -38.78
C ALA A 48 -4.33 -7.15 -38.57
N VAL A 49 -5.06 -6.05 -38.41
CA VAL A 49 -6.51 -6.05 -38.25
C VAL A 49 -7.17 -5.09 -39.22
N LEU A 50 -8.32 -5.50 -39.76
CA LEU A 50 -9.16 -4.63 -40.58
C LEU A 50 -10.38 -4.22 -39.74
N ASN A 51 -10.59 -2.90 -39.64
CA ASN A 51 -11.72 -2.33 -38.92
C ASN A 51 -12.75 -1.77 -39.92
N ARG A 52 -13.93 -1.41 -39.40
CA ARG A 52 -14.97 -0.74 -40.18
C ARG A 52 -14.49 0.64 -40.65
N ASN A 53 -14.77 0.94 -41.91
CA ASN A 53 -14.59 2.27 -42.50
C ASN A 53 -15.77 3.18 -42.10
N GLN A 54 -15.64 4.49 -42.31
CA GLN A 54 -16.67 5.45 -41.92
C GLN A 54 -18.01 5.17 -42.60
N GLU A 55 -18.01 4.88 -43.90
CA GLU A 55 -19.21 4.52 -44.66
C GLU A 55 -19.88 3.25 -44.11
N GLU A 56 -19.10 2.26 -43.68
CA GLU A 56 -19.60 1.00 -43.11
C GLU A 56 -20.19 1.19 -41.71
N ILE A 57 -19.68 2.18 -40.96
CA ILE A 57 -20.26 2.60 -39.69
C ILE A 57 -21.62 3.25 -39.95
N ASP A 58 -21.71 4.14 -40.93
CA ASP A 58 -22.94 4.84 -41.28
C ASP A 58 -24.02 3.85 -41.80
N GLN A 59 -23.60 2.81 -42.51
CA GLN A 59 -24.46 1.70 -42.96
C GLN A 59 -24.81 0.67 -41.88
N ASN A 60 -24.32 0.82 -40.64
CA ASN A 60 -24.56 -0.10 -39.52
C ASN A 60 -24.22 -1.57 -39.84
N ILE A 61 -23.11 -1.81 -40.56
CA ILE A 61 -22.67 -3.18 -40.86
C ILE A 61 -22.42 -3.95 -39.56
N SER A 62 -22.93 -5.18 -39.51
CA SER A 62 -22.81 -6.04 -38.34
C SER A 62 -21.36 -6.51 -38.14
N PHE A 63 -21.01 -6.84 -36.89
CA PHE A 63 -19.69 -7.39 -36.59
C PHE A 63 -19.42 -8.73 -37.27
N SER A 64 -20.46 -9.54 -37.52
CA SER A 64 -20.30 -10.84 -38.19
C SER A 64 -19.93 -10.66 -39.66
N GLU A 65 -20.62 -9.75 -40.36
CA GLU A 65 -20.31 -9.39 -41.74
C GLU A 65 -18.90 -8.78 -41.85
N MET A 66 -18.52 -7.92 -40.89
CA MET A 66 -17.17 -7.36 -40.86
C MET A 66 -16.09 -8.44 -40.71
N LYS A 67 -16.31 -9.45 -39.86
CA LYS A 67 -15.37 -10.58 -39.72
C LYS A 67 -15.23 -11.37 -41.01
N GLN A 68 -16.33 -11.59 -41.75
CA GLN A 68 -16.28 -12.26 -43.04
C GLN A 68 -15.53 -11.42 -44.08
N ARG A 69 -15.78 -10.11 -44.12
CA ARG A 69 -15.06 -9.17 -44.99
C ARG A 69 -13.57 -9.13 -44.66
N GLU A 70 -13.20 -9.12 -43.37
CA GLU A 70 -11.80 -9.18 -42.94
C GLU A 70 -11.12 -10.45 -43.45
N LYS A 71 -11.76 -11.62 -43.30
CA LYS A 71 -11.23 -12.88 -43.86
C LYS A 71 -11.06 -12.80 -45.37
N GLN A 72 -12.07 -12.28 -46.07
CA GLN A 72 -12.02 -12.12 -47.52
C GLN A 72 -10.92 -11.14 -47.96
N PHE A 73 -10.71 -10.05 -47.22
CA PHE A 73 -9.68 -9.05 -47.50
C PHE A 73 -8.28 -9.68 -47.50
N PHE A 74 -7.95 -10.50 -46.50
CA PHE A 74 -6.66 -11.19 -46.43
C PHE A 74 -6.48 -12.25 -47.53
N ILE A 75 -7.57 -12.85 -48.01
CA ILE A 75 -7.54 -13.82 -49.12
C ILE A 75 -7.32 -13.10 -50.45
N THR A 76 -8.08 -12.03 -50.71
CA THR A 76 -7.99 -11.24 -51.94
C THR A 76 -6.61 -10.57 -52.07
N HIS A 77 -6.06 -10.04 -50.97
CA HIS A 77 -4.77 -9.35 -50.95
C HIS A 77 -3.63 -10.27 -50.51
N LYS A 78 -3.63 -11.52 -50.96
CA LYS A 78 -2.61 -12.50 -50.54
C LYS A 78 -1.19 -12.05 -50.87
N GLU A 79 -0.98 -11.34 -51.97
CA GLU A 79 0.35 -10.87 -52.39
C GLU A 79 1.00 -9.92 -51.37
N ALA A 80 0.22 -9.02 -50.76
CA ALA A 80 0.72 -8.07 -49.77
C ALA A 80 0.97 -8.70 -48.39
N PHE A 81 0.25 -9.78 -48.06
CA PHE A 81 0.29 -10.46 -46.76
C PHE A 81 0.88 -11.88 -46.81
N GLN A 82 1.49 -12.28 -47.92
CA GLN A 82 1.95 -13.65 -48.16
C GLN A 82 2.96 -14.11 -47.11
N HIS A 83 3.87 -13.22 -46.73
CA HIS A 83 4.92 -13.54 -45.78
C HIS A 83 4.38 -13.61 -44.34
N LEU A 84 3.32 -12.87 -44.01
CA LEU A 84 2.75 -12.82 -42.65
C LEU A 84 2.08 -14.16 -42.31
N PRO A 85 2.34 -14.78 -41.14
CA PRO A 85 1.65 -16.01 -40.74
C PRO A 85 0.17 -15.75 -40.46
N ASP A 86 -0.66 -16.77 -40.63
CA ASP A 86 -2.11 -16.66 -40.43
C ASP A 86 -2.49 -16.41 -38.96
N GLU A 87 -1.60 -16.70 -38.01
CA GLU A 87 -1.75 -16.36 -36.59
C GLU A 87 -1.71 -14.86 -36.30
N PHE A 88 -1.16 -14.07 -37.24
CA PHE A 88 -1.03 -12.62 -37.12
C PHE A 88 -1.99 -11.86 -38.04
N LYS A 89 -3.01 -12.55 -38.57
CA LYS A 89 -4.02 -11.97 -39.46
C LYS A 89 -5.39 -11.99 -38.81
N GLY A 90 -5.98 -10.80 -38.70
CA GLY A 90 -7.36 -10.60 -38.34
C GLY A 90 -7.63 -10.45 -36.85
N SER A 91 -8.81 -9.92 -36.58
CA SER A 91 -9.32 -9.61 -35.24
C SER A 91 -9.54 -10.87 -34.39
N GLU A 92 -10.00 -11.97 -35.00
CA GLU A 92 -10.23 -13.25 -34.30
C GLU A 92 -8.93 -13.80 -33.70
N GLN A 93 -7.84 -13.74 -34.48
CA GLN A 93 -6.53 -14.21 -34.05
C GLN A 93 -5.91 -13.28 -33.01
N LEU A 94 -6.11 -11.96 -33.15
CA LEU A 94 -5.74 -11.00 -32.12
C LEU A 94 -6.36 -11.35 -30.77
N VAL A 95 -7.67 -11.60 -30.73
CA VAL A 95 -8.39 -11.95 -29.49
C VAL A 95 -7.85 -13.25 -28.89
N ARG A 96 -7.65 -14.29 -29.71
CA ARG A 96 -7.11 -15.58 -29.26
C ARG A 96 -5.72 -15.44 -28.65
N ARG A 97 -4.87 -14.62 -29.27
CA ARG A 97 -3.49 -14.40 -28.81
C ARG A 97 -3.46 -13.57 -27.53
N LEU A 98 -4.28 -12.53 -27.43
CA LEU A 98 -4.47 -11.76 -26.20
C LEU A 98 -4.93 -12.65 -25.05
N ALA A 99 -5.91 -13.52 -25.28
CA ALA A 99 -6.38 -14.46 -24.26
C ALA A 99 -5.27 -15.41 -23.78
N THR A 100 -4.47 -15.94 -24.71
CA THR A 100 -3.35 -16.84 -24.40
C THR A 100 -2.28 -16.11 -23.58
N ILE A 101 -1.87 -14.92 -24.02
CA ILE A 101 -0.90 -14.07 -23.31
C ILE A 101 -1.40 -13.75 -21.91
N GLN A 102 -2.67 -13.35 -21.77
CA GLN A 102 -3.25 -13.01 -20.47
C GLN A 102 -3.29 -14.22 -19.54
N GLN A 103 -3.68 -15.39 -20.05
CA GLN A 103 -3.71 -16.62 -19.27
C GLN A 103 -2.31 -17.00 -18.75
N GLU A 104 -1.29 -16.93 -19.60
CA GLU A 104 0.09 -17.21 -19.22
C GLU A 104 0.62 -16.21 -18.19
N ARG A 105 0.32 -14.92 -18.36
CA ARG A 105 0.67 -13.87 -17.40
C ARG A 105 -0.01 -14.08 -16.05
N ILE A 106 -1.28 -14.47 -16.02
CA ILE A 106 -1.97 -14.81 -14.78
C ILE A 106 -1.31 -16.02 -14.12
N ARG A 107 -1.09 -17.11 -14.87
CA ARG A 107 -0.48 -18.34 -14.33
C ARG A 107 0.91 -18.12 -13.74
N SER A 108 1.72 -17.27 -14.35
CA SER A 108 3.07 -16.95 -13.88
C SER A 108 3.08 -15.98 -12.69
N THR A 109 2.17 -15.01 -12.66
CA THR A 109 2.16 -13.96 -11.62
C THR A 109 1.41 -14.38 -10.35
N PHE A 110 0.40 -15.24 -10.48
CA PHE A 110 -0.46 -15.64 -9.36
C PHE A 110 0.30 -16.30 -8.18
N PRO A 111 1.24 -17.24 -8.39
CA PRO A 111 2.03 -17.82 -7.30
C PRO A 111 2.87 -16.79 -6.55
N HIS A 112 3.41 -15.80 -7.28
CA HIS A 112 4.19 -14.72 -6.68
C HIS A 112 3.32 -13.83 -5.79
N ILE A 113 2.12 -13.46 -6.25
CA ILE A 113 1.14 -12.69 -5.46
C ILE A 113 0.78 -13.44 -4.18
N ILE A 114 0.50 -14.75 -4.26
CA ILE A 114 0.19 -15.56 -3.07
C ILE A 114 1.36 -15.53 -2.07
N LYS A 115 2.60 -15.68 -2.56
CA LYS A 115 3.79 -15.64 -1.70
C LYS A 115 3.94 -14.29 -1.01
N GLN A 116 3.73 -13.20 -1.75
CA GLN A 116 3.79 -11.84 -1.21
C GLN A 116 2.70 -11.61 -0.17
N LEU A 117 1.46 -12.03 -0.43
CA LEU A 117 0.36 -11.93 0.53
C LEU A 117 0.64 -12.71 1.82
N LYS A 118 1.16 -13.94 1.71
CA LYS A 118 1.54 -14.74 2.88
C LYS A 118 2.64 -14.07 3.70
N LYS A 119 3.63 -13.47 3.03
CA LYS A 119 4.70 -12.70 3.69
C LYS A 119 4.13 -11.50 4.44
N GLN A 120 3.34 -10.66 3.76
CA GLN A 120 2.71 -9.48 4.37
C GLN A 120 1.78 -9.87 5.54
N LEU A 121 1.03 -10.97 5.42
CA LEU A 121 0.20 -11.47 6.50
C LEU A 121 1.03 -11.93 7.70
N ALA A 122 2.16 -12.60 7.49
CA ALA A 122 3.05 -13.00 8.57
C ALA A 122 3.69 -11.79 9.27
N GLU A 123 4.14 -10.80 8.50
CA GLU A 123 4.69 -9.54 9.01
C GLU A 123 3.64 -8.78 9.83
N ASN A 124 2.43 -8.60 9.30
CA ASN A 124 1.34 -7.93 10.00
C ASN A 124 0.92 -8.69 11.27
N LYS A 125 0.90 -10.02 11.25
CA LYS A 125 0.64 -10.82 12.46
C LYS A 125 1.75 -10.67 13.50
N ALA A 126 3.00 -10.58 13.08
CA ALA A 126 4.12 -10.35 13.99
C ALA A 126 4.05 -8.94 14.60
N GLN A 127 3.69 -7.92 13.81
CA GLN A 127 3.44 -6.57 14.30
C GLN A 127 2.25 -6.52 15.26
N LEU A 128 1.14 -7.19 14.92
CA LEU A 128 -0.05 -7.23 15.78
C LEU A 128 0.25 -7.87 17.15
N LYS A 129 1.14 -8.87 17.22
CA LYS A 129 1.57 -9.46 18.50
C LYS A 129 2.36 -8.49 19.38
N LYS A 130 3.00 -7.47 18.80
CA LYS A 130 3.71 -6.42 19.55
C LYS A 130 2.73 -5.40 20.13
N ILE A 131 1.55 -5.26 19.54
CA ILE A 131 0.52 -4.34 20.02
C ILE A 131 -0.19 -5.00 21.20
N PRO A 132 -0.28 -4.32 22.36
CA PRO A 132 -1.00 -4.85 23.51
C PRO A 132 -2.49 -5.06 23.18
N PRO A 133 -3.15 -6.06 23.79
CA PRO A 133 -4.58 -6.29 23.58
C PRO A 133 -5.39 -5.07 24.02
N SER A 134 -6.54 -4.84 23.39
CA SER A 134 -7.43 -3.76 23.80
C SER A 134 -7.92 -4.00 25.23
N VAL A 135 -7.79 -2.95 26.04
CA VAL A 135 -8.32 -2.90 27.40
C VAL A 135 -9.71 -2.28 27.33
N ASN A 136 -10.73 -3.06 27.70
CA ASN A 136 -12.12 -2.61 27.64
C ASN A 136 -12.72 -2.40 29.04
N THR A 137 -11.99 -2.78 30.09
CA THR A 137 -12.43 -2.63 31.48
C THR A 137 -11.35 -1.95 32.32
N GLU A 138 -11.78 -1.19 33.32
CA GLU A 138 -10.90 -0.50 34.26
C GLU A 138 -10.00 -1.49 35.04
N ALA A 139 -10.53 -2.65 35.40
CA ALA A 139 -9.79 -3.72 36.07
C ALA A 139 -8.64 -4.28 35.21
N GLU A 140 -8.85 -4.43 33.90
CA GLU A 140 -7.79 -4.87 32.97
C GLU A 140 -6.74 -3.78 32.76
N CYS A 141 -7.15 -2.51 32.72
CA CYS A 141 -6.24 -1.36 32.65
C CYS A 141 -5.30 -1.33 33.86
N TRP A 142 -5.87 -1.45 35.07
CA TRP A 142 -5.10 -1.50 36.31
C TRP A 142 -4.14 -2.70 36.34
N LYS A 143 -4.59 -3.88 35.91
CA LYS A 143 -3.75 -5.08 35.82
C LYS A 143 -2.58 -4.89 34.86
N ASN A 144 -2.80 -4.28 33.70
CA ASN A 144 -1.75 -3.98 32.74
C ASN A 144 -0.76 -2.95 33.27
N PHE A 145 -1.25 -1.88 33.92
CA PHE A 145 -0.42 -0.87 34.57
C PHE A 145 0.47 -1.47 35.67
N GLN A 146 -0.11 -2.32 36.53
CA GLN A 146 0.63 -3.02 37.57
C GLN A 146 1.68 -3.98 37.00
N SER A 147 1.36 -4.66 35.88
CA SER A 147 2.33 -5.49 35.15
C SER A 147 3.50 -4.66 34.59
N MET A 148 3.25 -3.45 34.07
CA MET A 148 4.29 -2.54 33.58
C MET A 148 5.21 -2.08 34.72
N ILE A 149 4.66 -1.74 35.89
CA ILE A 149 5.45 -1.36 37.07
C ILE A 149 6.37 -2.50 37.50
N ASN A 150 5.85 -3.73 37.54
CA ASN A 150 6.64 -4.90 37.93
C ASN A 150 7.78 -5.18 36.94
N ALA A 151 7.51 -5.09 35.62
CA ALA A 151 8.55 -5.25 34.60
C ALA A 151 9.64 -4.18 34.71
N TYR A 152 9.27 -2.92 35.00
CA TYR A 152 10.25 -1.85 35.23
C TYR A 152 11.07 -2.07 36.50
N ARG A 153 10.43 -2.54 37.58
CA ARG A 153 11.12 -2.90 38.83
C ARG A 153 12.14 -4.01 38.60
N GLU A 154 11.78 -5.05 37.86
CA GLU A 154 12.69 -6.15 37.48
C GLU A 154 13.86 -5.61 36.65
N SER A 155 13.61 -4.76 35.65
CA SER A 155 14.67 -4.13 34.86
C SER A 155 15.65 -3.30 35.70
N ILE A 156 15.17 -2.50 36.66
CA ILE A 156 16.07 -1.75 37.57
C ILE A 156 16.88 -2.73 38.42
N HIS A 157 16.25 -3.74 38.97
CA HIS A 157 16.89 -4.71 39.83
C HIS A 157 18.00 -5.48 39.09
N ASP A 158 17.76 -5.86 37.84
CA ASP A 158 18.73 -6.55 36.99
C ASP A 158 19.89 -5.61 36.59
N ASN A 159 19.60 -4.33 36.31
CA ASN A 159 20.61 -3.31 36.07
C ASN A 159 21.51 -3.06 37.30
N VAL A 160 20.95 -3.08 38.51
CA VAL A 160 21.70 -2.94 39.77
C VAL A 160 22.55 -4.19 40.05
N LYS A 161 22.10 -5.37 39.64
CA LYS A 161 22.83 -6.64 39.80
C LYS A 161 23.86 -6.92 38.70
N GLY A 162 23.81 -6.17 37.59
CA GLY A 162 24.74 -6.32 36.47
C GLY A 162 24.40 -7.48 35.52
N GLU A 163 23.16 -7.97 35.55
CA GLU A 163 22.67 -9.04 34.67
C GLU A 163 21.95 -8.42 33.46
N TYR A 164 22.69 -8.18 32.36
CA TYR A 164 22.20 -7.40 31.21
C TYR A 164 21.55 -8.22 30.07
N ASP A 165 21.35 -9.52 30.26
CA ASP A 165 21.07 -10.48 29.16
C ASP A 165 19.79 -10.19 28.35
N GLN A 166 18.92 -9.29 28.81
CA GLN A 166 17.67 -8.91 28.13
C GLN A 166 17.61 -7.45 27.62
N VAL A 167 18.57 -6.60 28.01
CA VAL A 167 18.50 -5.15 27.73
C VAL A 167 18.92 -4.81 26.29
N ALA A 168 19.69 -5.68 25.63
CA ALA A 168 20.10 -5.49 24.23
C ALA A 168 18.96 -5.68 23.21
N SER A 169 17.79 -6.20 23.63
CA SER A 169 16.63 -6.41 22.75
C SER A 169 15.52 -5.35 22.91
N MET A 170 15.64 -4.47 23.91
CA MET A 170 14.83 -3.25 24.01
C MET A 170 15.49 -2.13 23.19
N GLU A 171 15.60 -2.34 21.88
CA GLU A 171 15.76 -1.23 20.97
C GLU A 171 14.52 -0.34 21.15
N VAL A 172 14.74 0.82 21.79
CA VAL A 172 13.87 1.98 21.94
C VAL A 172 12.47 1.74 21.37
N ALA A 173 11.59 1.19 22.21
CA ALA A 173 10.16 1.33 21.97
C ALA A 173 9.87 2.83 22.12
N GLU A 174 10.00 3.56 21.00
CA GLU A 174 9.45 4.91 20.85
C GLU A 174 8.03 4.84 21.40
N LEU A 175 7.83 5.49 22.55
CA LEU A 175 6.51 5.76 23.07
C LEU A 175 5.69 6.36 21.93
N PRO A 176 4.49 5.85 21.63
CA PRO A 176 3.69 6.42 20.56
C PRO A 176 3.33 7.84 20.99
N ILE A 177 4.05 8.83 20.43
CA ILE A 177 3.58 10.20 20.38
C ILE A 177 2.30 10.11 19.57
N ILE A 178 1.18 10.30 20.24
CA ILE A 178 -0.10 10.52 19.57
C ILE A 178 0.07 11.87 18.86
N ASN A 179 0.53 11.85 17.61
CA ASN A 179 0.42 13.00 16.73
C ASN A 179 -1.07 13.20 16.48
N THR A 180 -1.70 14.04 17.30
CA THR A 180 -3.00 14.63 17.00
C THR A 180 -2.79 15.75 15.99
N ASP A 181 -2.45 15.39 14.75
CA ASP A 181 -2.77 16.24 13.61
C ASP A 181 -4.26 16.04 13.33
N VAL A 182 -5.08 16.78 14.09
CA VAL A 182 -6.50 16.97 13.78
C VAL A 182 -6.65 18.45 13.47
N ASP A 183 -6.85 18.75 12.19
CA ASP A 183 -7.13 20.07 11.64
C ASP A 183 -8.22 20.79 12.48
N ALA A 184 -7.81 21.79 13.24
CA ALA A 184 -8.71 22.69 13.94
C ALA A 184 -9.10 23.86 13.03
N THR A 185 -10.15 23.67 12.21
CA THR A 185 -11.00 24.77 11.77
C THR A 185 -12.22 24.84 12.68
N SER A 186 -12.25 25.80 13.60
CA SER A 186 -13.34 26.78 13.81
C SER A 186 -13.28 27.39 15.22
N ASN A 187 -13.40 28.71 15.22
CA ASN A 187 -13.78 29.60 16.33
C ASN A 187 -14.71 28.95 17.37
N ASP A 188 -14.49 29.27 18.64
CA ASP A 188 -15.38 30.21 19.31
C ASP A 188 -14.77 30.80 20.61
N ASN A 189 -14.95 32.11 20.72
CA ASN A 189 -14.75 32.94 21.91
C ASN A 189 -15.62 32.43 23.06
N ILE A 190 -15.05 32.17 24.25
CA ILE A 190 -15.66 32.56 25.53
C ILE A 190 -14.57 33.06 26.49
N HIS A 191 -14.84 34.26 26.98
CA HIS A 191 -14.13 35.10 27.93
C HIS A 191 -14.59 34.77 29.36
N SER A 192 -13.65 34.78 30.32
CA SER A 192 -13.73 35.34 31.70
C SER A 192 -12.78 34.57 32.63
N ASP A 193 -11.83 35.28 33.26
CA ASP A 193 -11.82 35.62 34.69
C ASP A 193 -11.42 34.42 35.58
N VAL A 194 -10.56 34.46 36.60
CA VAL A 194 -9.95 35.51 37.41
C VAL A 194 -9.00 34.80 38.42
N GLN A 195 -7.86 35.43 38.75
CA GLN A 195 -7.05 35.39 40.01
C GLN A 195 -6.55 34.03 40.55
N ASP A 196 -5.23 33.83 40.62
CA ASP A 196 -4.30 34.20 41.72
C ASP A 196 -4.59 33.44 43.02
N ASP A 197 -3.65 32.58 43.43
CA ASP A 197 -2.97 32.74 44.73
C ASP A 197 -1.84 31.71 44.86
N GLU A 198 -0.62 32.21 44.76
CA GLU A 198 0.57 31.63 45.35
C GLU A 198 0.49 31.80 46.87
N CYS A 199 0.66 30.72 47.63
CA CYS A 199 1.09 30.83 49.03
C CYS A 199 2.19 29.78 49.27
N GLU A 200 3.42 30.29 49.25
CA GLU A 200 4.57 29.70 49.92
C GLU A 200 4.35 29.82 51.44
N GLU A 201 4.50 28.73 52.18
CA GLU A 201 4.84 28.79 53.61
C GLU A 201 5.95 27.79 53.89
N GLU A 202 7.09 28.33 54.33
CA GLU A 202 8.28 27.62 54.80
C GLU A 202 8.11 27.08 56.24
N GLU A 203 8.57 25.84 56.39
CA GLU A 203 9.44 25.29 57.46
C GLU A 203 8.99 25.31 58.94
N SER A 204 8.88 24.09 59.51
CA SER A 204 9.38 23.86 60.88
C SER A 204 9.92 22.43 61.04
N LEU A 205 11.11 22.34 61.61
CA LEU A 205 11.85 21.12 61.94
C LEU A 205 11.22 20.42 63.15
N ALA A 206 10.72 19.20 62.94
CA ALA A 206 10.50 18.22 64.00
C ALA A 206 11.04 16.86 63.51
N GLU A 207 11.93 16.26 64.29
CA GLU A 207 12.53 14.95 64.02
C GLU A 207 11.47 13.85 64.15
N GLU A 208 10.82 13.43 63.05
CA GLU A 208 9.95 12.24 63.05
C GLU A 208 10.14 11.41 61.76
N ASN A 209 10.68 10.19 61.97
CA ASN A 209 10.74 8.98 61.13
C ASN A 209 10.89 9.11 59.59
N ASP A 210 12.00 8.59 59.06
CA ASP A 210 12.31 8.52 57.61
C ASP A 210 11.21 7.83 56.76
N GLU A 211 10.42 6.92 57.35
CA GLU A 211 9.29 6.28 56.67
C GLU A 211 8.13 7.25 56.37
N ASP A 212 7.90 8.24 57.23
CA ASP A 212 6.83 9.23 57.07
C ASP A 212 7.19 10.27 55.99
N HIS A 213 8.48 10.57 55.83
CA HIS A 213 8.98 11.44 54.76
C HIS A 213 8.82 10.80 53.36
N ILE A 214 9.09 9.50 53.24
CA ILE A 214 8.89 8.76 51.98
C ILE A 214 7.39 8.63 51.69
N ALA A 215 6.57 8.34 52.69
CA ALA A 215 5.12 8.28 52.55
C ALA A 215 4.54 9.63 52.09
N TYR A 216 5.05 10.74 52.63
CA TYR A 216 4.65 12.09 52.23
C TYR A 216 5.01 12.40 50.78
N HIS A 217 6.23 12.06 50.34
CA HIS A 217 6.64 12.26 48.95
C HIS A 217 5.87 11.37 47.97
N ILE A 218 5.59 10.12 48.32
CA ILE A 218 4.73 9.23 47.51
C ILE A 218 3.32 9.81 47.42
N TYR A 219 2.75 10.28 48.53
CA TYR A 219 1.43 10.91 48.57
C TYR A 219 1.38 12.18 47.69
N GLN A 220 2.40 13.03 47.76
CA GLN A 220 2.49 14.21 46.90
C GLN A 220 2.56 13.83 45.40
N LEU A 221 3.37 12.82 45.06
CA LEU A 221 3.49 12.34 43.67
C LEU A 221 2.16 11.78 43.15
N GLN A 222 1.47 10.95 43.97
CA GLN A 222 0.15 10.41 43.65
C GLN A 222 -0.89 11.51 43.48
N ARG A 223 -0.90 12.52 44.36
CA ARG A 223 -1.83 13.64 44.31
C ARG A 223 -1.60 14.52 43.08
N LYS A 224 -0.34 14.78 42.72
CA LYS A 224 0.03 15.54 41.52
C LYS A 224 -0.37 14.78 40.25
N PHE A 225 -0.09 13.48 40.20
CA PHE A 225 -0.51 12.60 39.11
C PHE A 225 -2.04 12.54 38.96
N GLN A 226 -2.79 12.38 40.04
CA GLN A 226 -4.26 12.38 40.01
C GLN A 226 -4.84 13.72 39.53
N LYS A 227 -4.23 14.85 39.92
CA LYS A 227 -4.61 16.18 39.43
C LYS A 227 -4.37 16.31 37.93
N GLU A 228 -3.25 15.82 37.42
CA GLU A 228 -2.93 15.83 36.00
C GLU A 228 -3.81 14.87 35.19
N CYS A 229 -4.11 13.67 35.70
CA CYS A 229 -5.07 12.76 35.09
C CYS A 229 -6.46 13.39 35.02
N ARG A 230 -6.93 14.05 36.08
CA ARG A 230 -8.22 14.79 36.06
C ARG A 230 -8.23 15.93 35.05
N ARG A 231 -7.10 16.58 34.80
CA ARG A 231 -6.99 17.69 33.84
C ARG A 231 -6.81 17.20 32.40
N GLY A 232 -6.19 16.04 32.19
CA GLY A 232 -5.93 15.43 30.88
C GLY A 232 -7.04 14.50 30.38
N PHE A 233 -7.81 13.87 31.28
CA PHE A 233 -8.89 12.92 30.96
C PHE A 233 -10.29 13.45 31.29
N THR A 234 -10.54 14.77 31.15
CA THR A 234 -11.87 15.35 31.38
C THR A 234 -12.97 14.81 30.46
N ASN A 235 -12.62 14.13 29.36
CA ASN A 235 -13.56 13.61 28.37
C ASN A 235 -13.63 12.07 28.28
N PHE A 236 -13.08 11.31 29.24
CA PHE A 236 -13.09 9.83 29.13
C PHE A 236 -14.25 9.13 29.85
N PHE A 237 -14.99 9.84 30.71
CA PHE A 237 -16.15 9.29 31.43
C PHE A 237 -17.45 10.11 31.26
N SER A 238 -17.60 10.79 30.11
CA SER A 238 -18.92 11.23 29.62
C SER A 238 -19.48 10.23 28.63
#